data_AF-A0A2D0SFD2-F1
#
_entry.id   AF-A0A2D0SFD2-F1
#
_cell.length_a   1.000
_cell.length_b   1.000
_cell.length_c   1.000
_cell.angle_alpha   90.00
_cell.angle_beta   90.00
_cell.angle_gamma   90.00
#
_symmetry.space_group_name_H-M   'P 1'
#
loop_
_entity.id
_entity.type
_entity.pdbx_description
1 polymer ?
#
loop_
_entity_poly.entity_id
_entity_poly.type
_entity_poly.pdbx_seq_one_letter_code
_entity_poly.pdbx_strand_id
1 'polypeptide(L)'
;MNPPGAFRDRCNDDDLPQMDGTCDACEPDEPQAATQMCVICRFAFCVVHAEKHARSTRHPLQPYTPPEPGVNANAHVNAEPEANENRLEEAEAAGGRGEGMEEQDKEQSARESGKRDTVTVERLRCKEHGEEGSLYCKKDEKIVCVLCAVQGDHRGHEIITLREAYMWQKSKESIDLLACTQEVSEKIKTKWTSPDMSPDELERYVNQQFDELQRLVRQEEWRVLHLVDLKEAFLTAHAAEKIAEISVHTEKLQEEMDSITQQLGELDHAEQNGVAPADLAPLLAGQPRPHGAARLEPRPLMGPEARPRLPAQQRDPQDPRDYGEDSSMGHAP
;
A
#
# COMPACT_ATOMS: atom_id res chain seq x y z
N MET A 1 -18.91 51.77 25.00
CA MET A 1 -17.52 51.47 24.63
C MET A 1 -17.00 50.39 25.58
N ASN A 2 -16.76 49.20 25.06
CA ASN A 2 -16.05 48.08 25.69
C ASN A 2 -15.28 47.34 24.56
N PRO A 3 -14.06 46.84 24.80
CA PRO A 3 -13.22 46.23 23.77
C PRO A 3 -13.61 44.78 23.45
N PRO A 4 -13.18 44.22 22.31
CA PRO A 4 -13.57 42.88 21.87
C PRO A 4 -12.82 41.80 22.64
N GLY A 5 -13.57 40.85 23.21
CA GLY A 5 -13.05 39.66 23.86
C GLY A 5 -12.41 38.72 22.84
N ALA A 6 -11.17 38.31 23.14
CA ALA A 6 -10.49 37.24 22.45
C ALA A 6 -11.28 35.94 22.59
N PHE A 7 -11.76 35.42 21.47
CA PHE A 7 -12.29 34.08 21.34
C PHE A 7 -11.10 33.11 21.49
N ARG A 8 -10.91 32.57 22.71
CA ARG A 8 -9.97 31.47 22.93
C ARG A 8 -10.61 30.22 22.34
N ASP A 9 -10.19 29.87 21.14
CA ASP A 9 -10.53 28.60 20.51
C ASP A 9 -9.92 27.49 21.35
N ARG A 10 -10.80 26.73 22.02
CA ARG A 10 -10.45 25.59 22.86
C ARG A 10 -10.54 24.39 21.94
N CYS A 11 -9.51 24.18 21.12
CA CYS A 11 -9.41 22.97 20.33
C CYS A 11 -9.12 21.81 21.27
N ASN A 12 -9.98 20.79 21.23
CA ASN A 12 -9.79 19.52 21.91
C ASN A 12 -8.47 18.87 21.43
N ASP A 13 -7.68 18.34 22.36
CA ASP A 13 -6.42 17.64 22.10
C ASP A 13 -6.61 16.18 21.58
N ASP A 14 -7.85 15.73 21.38
CA ASP A 14 -8.20 14.31 21.13
C ASP A 14 -8.30 13.91 19.64
N ASP A 15 -8.02 14.80 18.68
CA ASP A 15 -8.08 14.53 17.23
C ASP A 15 -6.75 14.88 16.52
N LEU A 16 -5.61 14.61 17.16
CA LEU A 16 -4.30 14.72 16.51
C LEU A 16 -3.85 13.36 15.99
N PRO A 17 -3.35 13.27 14.73
CA PRO A 17 -2.71 12.05 14.23
C PRO A 17 -1.63 11.62 15.23
N GLN A 18 -1.72 10.39 15.71
CA GLN A 18 -0.71 9.82 16.59
C GLN A 18 0.58 9.71 15.79
N MET A 19 1.46 10.70 15.94
CA MET A 19 2.75 10.71 15.25
C MET A 19 3.57 9.54 15.77
N ASP A 20 4.06 8.72 14.85
CA ASP A 20 4.70 7.42 15.12
C ASP A 20 6.12 7.53 15.66
N GLY A 21 6.57 8.74 15.99
CA GLY A 21 7.91 9.00 16.49
C GLY A 21 8.97 9.21 15.40
N THR A 22 8.60 9.19 14.12
CA THR A 22 9.53 9.30 12.99
C THR A 22 9.47 10.64 12.27
N CYS A 23 10.51 10.95 11.48
CA CYS A 23 10.60 12.18 10.71
C CYS A 23 9.80 12.11 9.40
N ASP A 24 8.83 13.01 9.25
CA ASP A 24 7.93 13.07 8.08
C ASP A 24 8.60 13.47 6.76
N ALA A 25 9.84 13.96 6.82
CA ALA A 25 10.59 14.44 5.66
C ALA A 25 11.70 13.49 5.21
N CYS A 26 11.92 12.39 5.93
CA CYS A 26 12.87 11.35 5.54
C CYS A 26 12.28 10.46 4.44
N GLU A 27 13.16 9.75 3.74
CA GLU A 27 12.71 8.73 2.78
C GLU A 27 11.96 7.62 3.53
N PRO A 28 10.89 7.03 2.95
CA PRO A 28 10.03 6.06 3.63
C PRO A 28 10.76 4.81 4.11
N ASP A 29 11.86 4.42 3.44
CA ASP A 29 12.62 3.21 3.73
C ASP A 29 13.70 3.42 4.82
N GLU A 30 14.07 4.68 5.13
CA GLU A 30 15.05 5.02 6.16
C GLU A 30 14.61 6.24 7.01
N PRO A 31 13.46 6.15 7.71
CA PRO A 31 12.97 7.26 8.52
C PRO A 31 13.82 7.41 9.79
N GLN A 32 14.35 8.62 10.01
CA GLN A 32 15.03 8.95 11.26
C GLN A 32 14.03 9.27 12.37
N ALA A 33 14.41 9.06 13.63
CA ALA A 33 13.60 9.44 14.77
C ALA A 33 13.36 10.97 14.77
N ALA A 34 12.12 11.36 15.05
CA ALA A 34 11.77 12.76 15.21
C ALA A 34 12.26 13.28 16.56
N THR A 35 12.90 14.44 16.54
CA THR A 35 13.40 15.13 17.75
C THR A 35 12.82 16.53 17.91
N GLN A 36 12.19 17.08 16.86
CA GLN A 36 11.59 18.40 16.86
C GLN A 36 10.27 18.39 16.09
N MET A 37 9.29 19.17 16.54
CA MET A 37 8.00 19.34 15.88
C MET A 37 7.76 20.81 15.54
N CYS A 38 7.22 21.06 14.35
CA CYS A 38 6.70 22.38 14.00
C CYS A 38 5.26 22.53 14.45
N VAL A 39 4.99 23.47 15.35
CA VAL A 39 3.62 23.71 15.85
C VAL A 39 2.69 24.35 14.82
N ILE A 40 3.25 24.96 13.76
CA ILE A 40 2.49 25.57 12.66
C ILE A 40 2.12 24.53 11.62
N CYS A 41 3.09 23.71 11.19
CA CYS A 41 2.86 22.70 10.16
C CYS A 41 2.41 21.34 10.71
N ARG A 42 2.53 21.12 12.03
CA ARG A 42 2.25 19.85 12.72
C ARG A 42 3.02 18.66 12.14
N PHE A 43 4.25 18.91 11.67
CA PHE A 43 5.18 17.87 11.22
C PHE A 43 6.31 17.68 12.22
N ALA A 44 6.75 16.43 12.34
CA ALA A 44 7.84 15.97 13.15
C ALA A 44 9.08 15.76 12.27
N PHE A 45 10.21 16.26 12.75
CA PHE A 45 11.45 16.32 12.00
C PHE A 45 12.61 15.72 12.81
N CYS A 46 13.50 15.02 12.12
CA CYS A 46 14.84 14.78 12.63
C CYS A 46 15.64 16.09 12.63
N VAL A 47 16.80 16.10 13.28
CA VAL A 47 17.63 17.32 13.44
C VAL A 47 17.95 17.97 12.09
N VAL A 48 18.28 17.17 11.06
CA VAL A 48 18.67 17.68 9.74
C VAL A 48 17.51 18.39 9.04
N HIS A 49 16.34 17.76 9.03
CA HIS A 49 15.15 18.31 8.38
C HIS A 49 14.52 19.45 9.17
N ALA A 50 14.62 19.42 10.48
CA ALA A 50 14.19 20.49 11.37
C ALA A 50 14.95 21.79 11.07
N GLU A 51 16.29 21.72 10.98
CA GLU A 51 17.07 22.92 10.67
C GLU A 51 16.80 23.45 9.26
N LYS A 52 16.63 22.57 8.27
CA LYS A 52 16.26 22.97 6.90
C LYS A 52 14.90 23.65 6.88
N HIS A 53 13.93 23.11 7.61
CA HIS A 53 12.60 23.67 7.78
C HIS A 53 12.66 25.06 8.44
N ALA A 54 13.38 25.20 9.55
CA ALA A 54 13.54 26.48 10.25
C ALA A 54 14.22 27.53 9.37
N ARG A 55 15.23 27.14 8.58
CA ARG A 55 15.91 28.04 7.63
C ARG A 55 14.99 28.50 6.50
N SER A 56 14.12 27.63 6.01
CA SER A 56 13.26 27.93 4.86
C SER A 56 11.96 28.67 5.22
N THR A 57 11.37 28.37 6.37
CA THR A 57 10.03 28.84 6.74
C THR A 57 10.03 29.80 7.92
N ARG A 58 11.10 29.82 8.72
CA ARG A 58 11.20 30.53 9.99
C ARG A 58 10.10 30.15 10.99
N HIS A 59 9.48 28.99 10.82
CA HIS A 59 8.50 28.50 11.79
C HIS A 59 9.20 28.08 13.10
N PRO A 60 8.55 28.31 14.26
CA PRO A 60 9.07 27.89 15.55
C PRO A 60 8.97 26.36 15.68
N LEU A 61 10.08 25.74 16.10
CA LEU A 61 10.18 24.32 16.38
C LEU A 61 10.22 24.09 17.89
N GLN A 62 9.50 23.07 18.34
CA GLN A 62 9.54 22.60 19.72
C GLN A 62 10.25 21.24 19.80
N PRO A 63 11.01 20.94 20.87
CA PRO A 63 11.51 19.60 21.12
C PRO A 63 10.35 18.61 21.16
N TYR A 64 10.52 17.47 20.49
CA TYR A 64 9.55 16.40 20.46
C TYR A 64 10.16 15.15 21.07
N THR A 65 9.44 14.55 22.01
CA THR A 65 9.81 13.28 22.65
C THR A 65 8.72 12.29 22.29
N PRO A 66 9.01 11.26 21.47
CA PRO A 66 8.03 10.24 21.14
C PRO A 66 7.52 9.57 22.42
N PRO A 67 6.21 9.29 22.54
CA PRO A 67 5.70 8.46 23.62
C PRO A 67 6.26 7.03 23.47
N GLU A 68 6.78 6.46 24.56
CA GLU A 68 7.28 5.08 24.60
C GLU A 68 6.17 4.10 24.14
N PRO A 69 6.48 3.15 23.23
CA PRO A 69 5.50 2.19 22.76
C PRO A 69 5.18 1.19 23.87
N GLY A 70 4.01 1.32 24.52
CA GLY A 70 3.49 0.22 25.36
C GLY A 70 2.61 0.56 26.57
N VAL A 71 2.26 1.82 26.84
CA VAL A 71 1.38 2.12 27.99
C VAL A 71 0.06 2.72 27.51
N ASN A 72 -1.00 1.91 27.52
CA ASN A 72 -2.35 2.44 27.53
C ASN A 72 -2.52 3.22 28.84
N ALA A 73 -3.05 4.44 28.78
CA ALA A 73 -3.35 5.21 29.96
C ALA A 73 -4.66 5.96 29.79
N ASN A 74 -5.77 5.23 29.97
CA ASN A 74 -6.99 5.81 30.50
C ASN A 74 -6.91 5.75 32.03
N ALA A 75 -6.44 6.82 32.66
CA ALA A 75 -6.65 7.06 34.09
C ALA A 75 -6.52 8.56 34.41
N HIS A 76 -7.67 9.22 34.59
CA HIS A 76 -7.76 10.51 35.27
C HIS A 76 -7.31 10.38 36.73
N VAL A 77 -6.43 11.26 37.23
CA VAL A 77 -6.74 12.24 38.30
C VAL A 77 -5.56 13.20 38.58
N ASN A 78 -5.95 14.43 38.93
CA ASN A 78 -5.15 15.56 39.39
C ASN A 78 -4.10 15.23 40.47
N ALA A 79 -2.91 15.85 40.37
CA ALA A 79 -2.19 16.50 41.48
C ALA A 79 -0.88 17.12 40.97
N GLU A 80 -0.72 18.44 41.12
CA GLU A 80 0.61 19.04 41.32
C GLU A 80 1.12 18.63 42.72
N PRO A 81 2.44 18.54 42.97
CA PRO A 81 3.21 19.74 43.28
C PRO A 81 4.68 19.75 42.82
N GLU A 82 5.24 20.94 42.97
CA GLU A 82 6.60 21.41 42.72
C GLU A 82 7.71 20.68 43.51
N ALA A 83 8.92 20.76 42.93
CA ALA A 83 10.24 20.94 43.55
C ALA A 83 10.66 20.08 44.77
N ASN A 84 11.75 19.32 44.60
CA ASN A 84 13.02 19.53 45.34
C ASN A 84 14.05 18.43 44.97
N GLU A 85 15.29 18.86 44.90
CA GLU A 85 16.50 18.18 44.52
C GLU A 85 17.05 17.21 45.60
N ASN A 86 17.98 16.37 45.13
CA ASN A 86 19.16 15.85 45.83
C ASN A 86 19.07 14.60 46.74
N ARG A 87 19.65 13.51 46.19
CA ARG A 87 20.98 12.95 46.54
C ARG A 87 21.09 11.83 47.61
N LEU A 88 21.46 10.66 47.07
CA LEU A 88 22.38 9.59 47.52
C LEU A 88 22.22 8.89 48.88
N GLU A 89 22.11 7.56 48.75
CA GLU A 89 22.83 6.47 49.44
C GLU A 89 22.67 6.30 50.96
N GLU A 90 22.16 5.15 51.39
CA GLU A 90 22.98 4.08 51.99
C GLU A 90 22.14 2.82 52.28
N ALA A 91 22.87 1.70 52.38
CA ALA A 91 22.42 0.31 52.42
C ALA A 91 21.87 -0.16 53.78
N GLU A 92 21.20 -1.32 53.80
CA GLU A 92 21.62 -2.54 54.54
C GLU A 92 20.48 -3.58 54.66
N ALA A 93 20.78 -4.78 54.17
CA ALA A 93 20.54 -6.12 54.71
C ALA A 93 19.17 -6.59 55.29
N ALA A 94 18.64 -7.66 54.68
CA ALA A 94 18.21 -8.96 55.26
C ALA A 94 17.11 -9.54 54.34
N GLY A 95 17.20 -10.71 53.71
CA GLY A 95 17.60 -12.01 54.24
C GLY A 95 16.37 -12.93 54.18
N GLY A 96 16.31 -13.87 53.22
CA GLY A 96 15.20 -14.83 53.13
C GLY A 96 15.27 -15.75 51.92
N ARG A 97 15.77 -16.98 52.14
CA ARG A 97 15.82 -18.13 51.23
C ARG A 97 14.43 -18.62 50.81
N GLY A 98 14.34 -19.15 49.59
CA GLY A 98 13.26 -20.04 49.13
C GLY A 98 13.55 -20.61 47.74
N GLU A 99 14.09 -21.83 47.71
CA GLU A 99 14.27 -22.74 46.56
C GLU A 99 12.90 -22.97 45.87
N GLY A 100 12.72 -22.91 44.56
CA GLY A 100 13.20 -23.83 43.53
C GLY A 100 12.01 -24.63 42.95
N MET A 101 11.69 -24.47 41.66
CA MET A 101 11.07 -25.53 40.82
C MET A 101 11.07 -25.10 39.34
N GLU A 102 11.47 -26.06 38.51
CA GLU A 102 11.79 -25.99 37.09
C GLU A 102 10.57 -25.91 36.15
N GLU A 103 10.87 -25.41 34.95
CA GLU A 103 10.36 -25.80 33.64
C GLU A 103 8.85 -25.92 33.40
N GLN A 104 8.36 -25.06 32.50
CA GLN A 104 7.80 -25.58 31.25
C GLN A 104 7.88 -24.55 30.13
N ASP A 105 8.83 -24.80 29.23
CA ASP A 105 8.76 -24.40 27.84
C ASP A 105 7.40 -24.73 27.24
N LYS A 106 6.72 -23.71 26.75
CA LYS A 106 5.84 -23.84 25.57
C LYS A 106 6.12 -22.69 24.64
N GLU A 107 7.30 -22.79 24.03
CA GLU A 107 7.53 -22.34 22.67
C GLU A 107 6.53 -23.07 21.75
N GLN A 108 5.42 -22.40 21.44
CA GLN A 108 4.65 -22.75 20.26
C GLN A 108 4.92 -21.69 19.20
N SER A 109 5.84 -22.08 18.34
CA SER A 109 6.06 -21.55 16.99
C SER A 109 4.78 -21.03 16.36
N ALA A 110 4.61 -19.71 16.40
CA ALA A 110 4.02 -19.03 15.27
C ALA A 110 5.03 -19.17 14.14
N ARG A 111 4.88 -20.26 13.38
CA ARG A 111 5.53 -20.43 12.09
C ARG A 111 5.38 -19.11 11.36
N GLU A 112 6.48 -18.42 11.12
CA GLU A 112 6.59 -17.43 10.08
C GLU A 112 6.25 -18.15 8.78
N SER A 113 4.95 -18.25 8.49
CA SER A 113 4.50 -18.37 7.12
C SER A 113 5.00 -17.10 6.49
N GLY A 114 6.05 -17.21 5.66
CA GLY A 114 6.55 -16.13 4.86
C GLY A 114 5.33 -15.39 4.31
N LYS A 115 5.16 -14.14 4.76
CA LYS A 115 4.16 -13.23 4.24
C LYS A 115 4.47 -13.19 2.76
N ARG A 116 3.73 -13.96 1.95
CA ARG A 116 3.65 -13.68 0.52
C ARG A 116 3.20 -12.24 0.49
N ASP A 117 4.05 -11.35 0.01
CA ASP A 117 3.73 -9.94 -0.17
C ASP A 117 2.60 -9.85 -1.18
N THR A 118 1.37 -10.02 -0.70
CA THR A 118 0.17 -9.81 -1.47
C THR A 118 -0.05 -8.32 -1.52
N VAL A 119 0.04 -7.77 -2.73
CA VAL A 119 -0.26 -6.35 -2.98
C VAL A 119 -1.72 -6.11 -2.63
N THR A 120 -1.95 -5.34 -1.57
CA THR A 120 -3.29 -4.97 -1.10
C THR A 120 -3.33 -3.46 -0.84
N VAL A 121 -4.53 -2.88 -0.89
CA VAL A 121 -4.74 -1.47 -0.56
C VAL A 121 -5.38 -1.37 0.82
N GLU A 122 -4.61 -0.92 1.81
CA GLU A 122 -5.03 -0.95 3.23
C GLU A 122 -6.31 -0.15 3.49
N ARG A 123 -6.47 1.04 2.87
CA ARG A 123 -7.68 1.87 3.02
C ARG A 123 -8.95 1.23 2.44
N LEU A 124 -8.82 0.21 1.59
CA LEU A 124 -9.94 -0.52 0.99
C LEU A 124 -10.27 -1.83 1.73
N ARG A 125 -9.55 -2.14 2.81
CA ARG A 125 -9.90 -3.27 3.67
C ARG A 125 -11.22 -3.00 4.38
N CYS A 126 -11.99 -4.06 4.52
CA CYS A 126 -13.20 -4.03 5.33
C CYS A 126 -12.83 -3.80 6.79
N LYS A 127 -13.35 -2.74 7.39
CA LYS A 127 -13.11 -2.39 8.79
C LYS A 127 -13.70 -3.40 9.78
N GLU A 128 -14.75 -4.12 9.38
CA GLU A 128 -15.43 -5.09 10.24
C GLU A 128 -14.75 -6.45 10.25
N HIS A 129 -14.21 -6.87 9.10
CA HIS A 129 -13.69 -8.22 8.91
C HIS A 129 -12.17 -8.27 8.72
N GLY A 130 -11.51 -7.14 8.47
CA GLY A 130 -10.08 -7.09 8.14
C GLY A 130 -9.74 -7.63 6.73
N GLU A 131 -10.72 -8.15 6.00
CA GLU A 131 -10.57 -8.74 4.67
C GLU A 131 -10.52 -7.68 3.56
N GLU A 132 -9.87 -8.02 2.45
CA GLU A 132 -9.79 -7.15 1.29
C GLU A 132 -11.19 -6.87 0.68
N GLY A 133 -11.43 -5.60 0.34
CA GLY A 133 -12.63 -5.16 -0.37
C GLY A 133 -12.59 -5.58 -1.84
N SER A 134 -13.00 -6.81 -2.13
CA SER A 134 -12.92 -7.41 -3.48
C SER A 134 -14.25 -7.38 -4.26
N LEU A 135 -15.34 -6.97 -3.64
CA LEU A 135 -16.69 -6.97 -4.22
C LEU A 135 -17.33 -5.58 -4.12
N TYR A 136 -18.40 -5.36 -4.88
CA TYR A 136 -19.16 -4.12 -4.86
C TYR A 136 -20.65 -4.34 -4.63
N CYS A 137 -21.22 -3.66 -3.65
CA CYS A 137 -22.65 -3.65 -3.41
C CYS A 137 -23.31 -2.50 -4.18
N LYS A 138 -24.20 -2.80 -5.14
CA LYS A 138 -24.90 -1.75 -5.90
C LYS A 138 -25.88 -0.94 -5.06
N LYS A 139 -26.57 -1.58 -4.12
CA LYS A 139 -27.59 -0.91 -3.30
C LYS A 139 -26.99 0.15 -2.38
N ASP A 140 -25.86 -0.17 -1.76
CA ASP A 140 -25.19 0.71 -0.81
C ASP A 140 -24.08 1.56 -1.45
N GLU A 141 -23.83 1.34 -2.75
CA GLU A 141 -22.76 1.94 -3.56
C GLU A 141 -21.38 1.90 -2.89
N LYS A 142 -20.99 0.73 -2.38
CA LYS A 142 -19.76 0.53 -1.59
C LYS A 142 -18.97 -0.69 -2.01
N ILE A 143 -17.65 -0.56 -1.90
CA ILE A 143 -16.71 -1.69 -1.93
C ILE A 143 -16.87 -2.47 -0.62
N VAL A 144 -17.00 -3.78 -0.71
CA VAL A 144 -17.24 -4.68 0.41
C VAL A 144 -16.35 -5.93 0.30
N CYS A 145 -16.06 -6.58 1.42
CA CYS A 145 -15.42 -7.88 1.41
C CYS A 145 -16.43 -9.01 1.17
N VAL A 146 -15.93 -10.22 0.92
CA VAL A 146 -16.77 -11.42 0.73
C VAL A 146 -17.65 -11.69 1.95
N LEU A 147 -17.12 -11.55 3.16
CA LEU A 147 -17.86 -11.82 4.41
C LEU A 147 -19.06 -10.88 4.58
N CYS A 148 -18.88 -9.58 4.30
CA CYS A 148 -19.96 -8.59 4.27
C CYS A 148 -21.09 -9.01 3.31
N ALA A 149 -20.75 -9.55 2.14
CA ALA A 149 -21.73 -9.96 1.13
C ALA A 149 -22.50 -11.24 1.49
N VAL A 150 -21.85 -12.20 2.17
CA VAL A 150 -22.47 -13.50 2.47
C VAL A 150 -23.18 -13.55 3.82
N GLN A 151 -22.63 -12.88 4.83
CA GLN A 151 -23.05 -13.01 6.23
C GLN A 151 -23.27 -11.66 6.93
N GLY A 152 -22.75 -10.56 6.39
CA GLY A 152 -22.91 -9.22 6.95
C GLY A 152 -24.10 -8.44 6.39
N ASP A 153 -24.02 -7.12 6.55
CA ASP A 153 -25.10 -6.16 6.25
C ASP A 153 -25.49 -6.08 4.77
N HIS A 154 -24.65 -6.60 3.88
CA HIS A 154 -24.89 -6.59 2.43
C HIS A 154 -25.51 -7.90 1.94
N ARG A 155 -25.89 -8.81 2.85
CA ARG A 155 -26.51 -10.09 2.50
C ARG A 155 -27.83 -9.87 1.75
N GLY A 156 -27.90 -10.44 0.54
CA GLY A 156 -29.07 -10.35 -0.32
C GLY A 156 -29.17 -9.07 -1.13
N HIS A 157 -28.17 -8.19 -1.07
CA HIS A 157 -28.04 -7.08 -2.02
C HIS A 157 -27.46 -7.58 -3.36
N GLU A 158 -27.65 -6.79 -4.42
CA GLU A 158 -27.01 -7.08 -5.71
C GLU A 158 -25.51 -6.78 -5.60
N ILE A 159 -24.70 -7.83 -5.68
CA ILE A 159 -23.24 -7.78 -5.60
C ILE A 159 -22.66 -8.03 -6.99
N ILE A 160 -21.72 -7.19 -7.40
CA ILE A 160 -21.00 -7.30 -8.68
C ILE A 160 -19.49 -7.20 -8.45
N THR A 161 -18.70 -7.52 -9.48
CA THR A 161 -17.25 -7.36 -9.43
C THR A 161 -16.84 -5.87 -9.47
N LEU A 162 -15.65 -5.55 -8.96
CA LEU A 162 -15.12 -4.18 -8.97
C LEU A 162 -15.00 -3.60 -10.39
N ARG A 163 -14.63 -4.42 -11.37
CA ARG A 163 -14.55 -4.00 -12.77
C ARG A 163 -15.91 -3.65 -13.35
N GLU A 164 -16.93 -4.46 -13.09
CA GLU A 164 -18.30 -4.15 -13.49
C GLU A 164 -18.80 -2.88 -12.80
N ALA A 165 -18.47 -2.70 -11.52
CA ALA A 165 -18.86 -1.52 -10.76
C ALA A 165 -18.24 -0.24 -11.31
N TYR A 166 -16.95 -0.28 -11.68
CA TYR A 166 -16.27 0.84 -12.34
C TYR A 166 -16.97 1.22 -13.65
N MET A 167 -17.29 0.24 -14.50
CA MET A 167 -17.96 0.49 -15.77
C MET A 167 -19.38 1.04 -15.57
N TRP A 168 -20.11 0.49 -14.60
CA TRP A 168 -21.44 0.95 -14.23
C TRP A 168 -21.42 2.40 -13.72
N GLN A 169 -20.53 2.73 -12.77
CA GLN A 169 -20.42 4.09 -12.23
C GLN A 169 -19.93 5.09 -13.29
N LYS A 170 -19.03 4.66 -14.19
CA LYS A 170 -18.55 5.48 -15.31
C LYS A 170 -19.65 5.77 -16.34
N SER A 171 -20.63 4.87 -16.47
CA SER A 171 -21.75 5.04 -17.40
C SER A 171 -22.83 6.02 -16.89
N LYS A 172 -22.82 6.38 -15.59
CA LYS A 172 -23.72 7.39 -15.05
C LYS A 172 -23.35 8.78 -15.58
N GLU A 173 -24.36 9.58 -15.88
CA GLU A 173 -24.20 10.96 -16.31
C GLU A 173 -23.56 11.80 -15.19
N SER A 174 -22.53 12.57 -15.53
CA SER A 174 -21.88 13.51 -14.61
C SER A 174 -22.66 14.82 -14.53
N ILE A 175 -22.67 15.44 -13.36
CA ILE A 175 -23.25 16.79 -13.21
C ILE A 175 -22.36 17.81 -13.92
N ASP A 176 -22.94 18.57 -14.85
CA ASP A 176 -22.28 19.73 -15.44
C ASP A 176 -22.32 20.91 -14.45
N LEU A 177 -21.28 21.00 -13.62
CA LEU A 177 -21.16 22.06 -12.62
C LEU A 177 -21.13 23.46 -13.24
N LEU A 178 -20.65 23.62 -14.48
CA LEU A 178 -20.63 24.91 -15.16
C LEU A 178 -22.06 25.32 -15.53
N ALA A 179 -22.84 24.42 -16.13
CA ALA A 179 -24.24 24.66 -16.44
C ALA A 179 -25.05 24.93 -15.16
N CYS A 180 -24.85 24.15 -14.10
CA CYS A 180 -25.51 24.38 -12.80
C CYS A 180 -25.16 25.75 -12.21
N THR A 181 -23.90 26.17 -12.29
CA THR A 181 -23.47 27.49 -11.81
C THR A 181 -24.14 28.63 -12.59
N GLN A 182 -24.24 28.48 -13.92
CA GLN A 182 -24.95 29.45 -14.77
C GLN A 182 -26.45 29.50 -14.43
N GLU A 183 -27.07 28.35 -14.22
CA GLU A 183 -28.48 28.26 -13.82
C GLU A 183 -28.73 28.95 -12.46
N VAL A 184 -27.87 28.71 -11.47
CA VAL A 184 -27.94 29.40 -10.17
C VAL A 184 -27.80 30.92 -10.34
N SER A 185 -26.86 31.37 -11.16
CA SER A 185 -26.70 32.80 -11.46
C SER A 185 -27.97 33.42 -12.05
N GLU A 186 -28.60 32.78 -13.04
CA GLU A 186 -29.84 33.29 -13.64
C GLU A 186 -31.03 33.23 -12.65
N LYS A 187 -31.12 32.18 -11.83
CA LYS A 187 -32.11 32.07 -10.74
C LYS A 187 -31.98 33.17 -9.70
N ILE A 188 -30.75 33.56 -9.34
CA ILE A 188 -30.51 34.66 -8.40
C ILE A 188 -30.87 35.99 -9.07
N LYS A 189 -30.40 36.22 -10.31
CA LYS A 189 -30.65 37.47 -11.05
C LYS A 189 -32.13 37.75 -11.28
N THR A 190 -32.90 36.71 -11.61
CA THR A 190 -34.36 36.82 -11.77
C THR A 190 -35.06 37.20 -10.46
N LYS A 191 -34.66 36.63 -9.32
CA LYS A 191 -35.21 36.98 -8.00
C LYS A 191 -34.74 38.34 -7.50
N TRP A 192 -33.50 38.73 -7.78
CA TRP A 192 -32.95 40.05 -7.44
C TRP A 192 -33.73 41.20 -8.07
N THR A 193 -34.29 40.99 -9.26
CA THR A 193 -35.05 42.01 -10.00
C THR A 193 -36.54 42.02 -9.61
N SER A 194 -36.99 41.10 -8.75
CA SER A 194 -38.39 41.02 -8.33
C SER A 194 -38.69 42.03 -7.21
N PRO A 195 -39.75 42.85 -7.34
CA PRO A 195 -40.16 43.78 -6.29
C PRO A 195 -40.90 43.11 -5.11
N ASP A 196 -41.18 41.81 -5.19
CA ASP A 196 -42.04 41.07 -4.25
C ASP A 196 -41.27 40.38 -3.11
N MET A 197 -39.95 40.62 -3.00
CA MET A 197 -39.06 40.00 -2.03
C MET A 197 -38.43 41.04 -1.11
N SER A 198 -38.49 40.80 0.20
CA SER A 198 -37.69 41.55 1.16
C SER A 198 -36.19 41.19 1.07
N PRO A 199 -35.28 42.04 1.57
CA PRO A 199 -33.85 41.74 1.59
C PRO A 199 -33.52 40.43 2.33
N ASP A 200 -34.16 40.18 3.47
CA ASP A 200 -33.93 38.98 4.30
C ASP A 200 -34.42 37.69 3.59
N GLU A 201 -35.48 37.79 2.80
CA GLU A 201 -35.96 36.67 1.97
C GLU A 201 -35.01 36.39 0.81
N LEU A 202 -34.49 37.44 0.17
CA LEU A 202 -33.53 37.32 -0.91
C LEU A 202 -32.20 36.73 -0.42
N GLU A 203 -31.70 37.17 0.73
CA GLU A 203 -30.48 36.61 1.33
C GLU A 203 -30.64 35.11 1.60
N ARG A 204 -31.75 34.70 2.24
CA ARG A 204 -32.04 33.26 2.48
C ARG A 204 -32.12 32.48 1.18
N TYR A 205 -32.76 33.03 0.15
CA TYR A 205 -32.85 32.39 -1.16
C TYR A 205 -31.48 32.22 -1.80
N VAL A 206 -30.65 33.26 -1.79
CA VAL A 206 -29.28 33.22 -2.33
C VAL A 206 -28.47 32.16 -1.61
N ASN A 207 -28.47 32.15 -0.27
CA ASN A 207 -27.77 31.13 0.52
C ASN A 207 -28.24 29.73 0.15
N GLN A 208 -29.55 29.50 0.03
CA GLN A 208 -30.09 28.21 -0.40
C GLN A 208 -29.61 27.79 -1.81
N GLN A 209 -29.50 28.73 -2.76
CA GLN A 209 -28.98 28.40 -4.09
C GLN A 209 -27.49 27.99 -4.04
N PHE A 210 -26.70 28.64 -3.18
CA PHE A 210 -25.30 28.29 -2.97
C PHE A 210 -25.14 26.96 -2.21
N ASP A 211 -25.98 26.68 -1.21
CA ASP A 211 -25.99 25.40 -0.50
C ASP A 211 -26.26 24.24 -1.45
N GLU A 212 -27.21 24.40 -2.38
CA GLU A 212 -27.50 23.41 -3.40
C GLU A 212 -26.34 23.22 -4.38
N LEU A 213 -25.69 24.31 -4.81
CA LEU A 213 -24.50 24.22 -5.65
C LEU A 213 -23.36 23.49 -4.93
N GLN A 214 -23.12 23.79 -3.65
CA GLN A 214 -22.13 23.07 -2.83
C GLN A 214 -22.45 21.59 -2.71
N ARG A 215 -23.73 21.23 -2.54
CA ARG A 215 -24.18 19.84 -2.52
C ARG A 215 -23.85 19.11 -3.83
N LEU A 216 -24.10 19.75 -4.98
CA LEU A 216 -23.77 19.20 -6.29
C LEU A 216 -22.26 19.04 -6.50
N VAL A 217 -21.46 20.01 -6.07
CA VAL A 217 -19.99 19.93 -6.13
C VAL A 217 -19.47 18.75 -5.32
N ARG A 218 -19.92 18.61 -4.07
CA ARG A 218 -19.53 17.48 -3.20
C ARG A 218 -19.98 16.13 -3.77
N GLN A 219 -21.14 16.10 -4.42
CA GLN A 219 -21.64 14.89 -5.07
C GLN A 219 -20.74 14.45 -6.24
N GLU A 220 -20.29 15.39 -7.08
CA GLU A 220 -19.33 15.09 -8.15
C GLU A 220 -17.95 14.72 -7.61
N GLU A 221 -17.47 15.43 -6.58
CA GLU A 221 -16.22 15.08 -5.90
C GLU A 221 -16.27 13.63 -5.40
N TRP A 222 -17.33 13.26 -4.68
CA TRP A 222 -17.53 11.90 -4.20
C TRP A 222 -17.59 10.89 -5.37
N ARG A 223 -18.33 11.19 -6.44
CA ARG A 223 -18.44 10.32 -7.61
C ARG A 223 -17.08 10.06 -8.27
N VAL A 224 -16.26 11.10 -8.41
CA VAL A 224 -14.93 11.00 -9.03
C VAL A 224 -13.97 10.24 -8.12
N LEU A 225 -13.96 10.52 -6.81
CA LEU A 225 -13.16 9.78 -5.84
C LEU A 225 -13.52 8.29 -5.83
N HIS A 226 -14.82 7.99 -5.81
CA HIS A 226 -15.32 6.61 -5.85
C HIS A 226 -14.89 5.85 -7.12
N LEU A 227 -14.85 6.54 -8.27
CA LEU A 227 -14.31 5.96 -9.50
C LEU A 227 -12.81 5.66 -9.42
N VAL A 228 -12.04 6.52 -8.72
CA VAL A 228 -10.62 6.28 -8.47
C VAL A 228 -10.44 5.07 -7.56
N ASP A 229 -11.23 4.97 -6.48
CA ASP A 229 -11.18 3.84 -5.55
C ASP A 229 -11.52 2.53 -6.24
N LEU A 230 -12.58 2.49 -7.04
CA LEU A 230 -12.92 1.31 -7.85
C LEU A 230 -11.80 0.93 -8.81
N LYS A 231 -11.17 1.93 -9.45
CA LYS A 231 -10.10 1.70 -10.42
C LYS A 231 -8.84 1.15 -9.76
N GLU A 232 -8.45 1.72 -8.63
CA GLU A 232 -7.35 1.22 -7.82
C GLU A 232 -7.64 -0.19 -7.32
N ALA A 233 -8.82 -0.44 -6.74
CA ALA A 233 -9.22 -1.74 -6.20
C ALA A 233 -9.09 -2.85 -7.25
N PHE A 234 -9.66 -2.67 -8.45
CA PHE A 234 -9.60 -3.73 -9.46
C PHE A 234 -8.20 -3.89 -10.07
N LEU A 235 -7.41 -2.81 -10.18
CA LEU A 235 -6.05 -2.91 -10.70
C LEU A 235 -5.12 -3.60 -9.71
N THR A 236 -5.27 -3.30 -8.42
CA THR A 236 -4.55 -3.96 -7.34
C THR A 236 -4.89 -5.44 -7.26
N ALA A 237 -6.17 -5.80 -7.31
CA ALA A 237 -6.59 -7.20 -7.34
C ALA A 237 -6.00 -7.96 -8.54
N HIS A 238 -6.00 -7.35 -9.73
CA HIS A 238 -5.37 -7.93 -10.92
C HIS A 238 -3.84 -8.05 -10.77
N ALA A 239 -3.17 -7.08 -10.16
CA ALA A 239 -1.74 -7.16 -9.89
C ALA A 239 -1.40 -8.29 -8.90
N ALA A 240 -2.19 -8.43 -7.82
CA ALA A 240 -2.05 -9.50 -6.85
C ALA A 240 -2.22 -10.89 -7.49
N GLU A 241 -3.21 -11.04 -8.40
CA GLU A 241 -3.40 -12.26 -9.20
C GLU A 241 -2.16 -12.58 -10.04
N LYS A 242 -1.61 -11.59 -10.76
CA LYS A 242 -0.39 -11.79 -11.57
C LYS A 242 0.84 -12.11 -10.76
N ILE A 243 0.99 -11.51 -9.58
CA ILE A 243 2.07 -11.85 -8.66
C ILE A 243 1.93 -13.29 -8.18
N ALA A 244 0.73 -13.71 -7.78
CA ALA A 244 0.48 -15.09 -7.37
C ALA A 244 0.76 -16.10 -8.52
N GLU A 245 0.34 -15.79 -9.75
CA GLU A 245 0.66 -16.61 -10.94
C GLU A 245 2.18 -16.76 -11.13
N ILE A 246 2.92 -15.66 -11.04
CA ILE A 246 4.39 -15.65 -11.17
C ILE A 246 5.01 -16.46 -10.04
N SER A 247 4.59 -16.27 -8.78
CA SER A 247 5.10 -17.00 -7.64
C SER A 247 4.97 -18.51 -7.81
N VAL A 248 3.81 -18.99 -8.29
CA VAL A 248 3.60 -20.41 -8.58
C VAL A 248 4.54 -20.92 -9.68
N HIS A 249 4.73 -20.15 -10.75
CA HIS A 249 5.65 -20.52 -11.81
C HIS A 249 7.11 -20.54 -11.32
N THR A 250 7.51 -19.57 -10.49
CA THR A 250 8.85 -19.51 -9.90
C THR A 250 9.10 -20.70 -8.98
N GLU A 251 8.14 -21.07 -8.13
CA GLU A 251 8.23 -22.25 -7.27
C GLU A 251 8.42 -23.53 -8.08
N LYS A 252 7.65 -23.71 -9.16
CA LYS A 252 7.82 -24.86 -10.05
C LYS A 252 9.21 -24.92 -10.71
N LEU A 253 9.72 -23.78 -11.19
CA LEU A 253 11.07 -23.73 -11.77
C LEU A 253 12.14 -24.05 -10.72
N GLN A 254 11.95 -23.61 -9.47
CA GLN A 254 12.85 -23.91 -8.36
C GLN A 254 12.86 -25.41 -8.07
N GLU A 255 11.70 -26.06 -8.02
CA GLU A 255 11.58 -27.52 -7.85
C GLU A 255 12.26 -28.30 -8.99
N GLU A 256 12.08 -27.87 -10.24
CA GLU A 256 12.75 -28.48 -11.39
C GLU A 256 14.28 -28.31 -11.31
N MET A 257 14.76 -27.13 -10.90
CA MET A 257 16.19 -26.87 -10.70
C MET A 257 16.78 -27.75 -9.59
N ASP A 258 16.11 -27.85 -8.44
CA ASP A 258 16.53 -28.68 -7.32
C ASP A 258 16.57 -30.16 -7.71
N SER A 259 15.59 -30.63 -8.47
CA SER A 259 15.57 -31.99 -9.02
C SER A 259 16.76 -32.26 -9.96
N ILE A 260 17.10 -31.32 -10.84
CA ILE A 260 18.25 -31.46 -11.75
C ILE A 260 19.56 -31.45 -10.95
N THR A 261 19.69 -30.55 -9.97
CA THR A 261 20.87 -30.48 -9.09
C THR A 261 21.06 -31.78 -8.31
N GLN A 262 19.97 -32.36 -7.78
CA GLN A 262 20.03 -33.66 -7.12
C GLN A 262 20.49 -34.76 -8.08
N GLN A 263 19.92 -34.85 -9.28
CA GLN A 263 20.29 -35.85 -10.29
C GLN A 263 21.76 -35.73 -10.71
N LEU A 264 22.27 -34.51 -10.88
CA LEU A 264 23.68 -34.27 -11.20
C LEU A 264 24.60 -34.72 -10.05
N GLY A 265 24.22 -34.47 -8.79
CA GLY A 265 24.97 -34.95 -7.62
C GLY A 265 25.01 -36.48 -7.52
N GLU A 266 23.90 -37.15 -7.81
CA GLU A 266 23.83 -38.61 -7.85
C GLU A 266 24.73 -39.21 -8.94
N LEU A 267 24.77 -38.58 -10.13
CA LEU A 267 25.66 -38.99 -11.22
C LEU A 267 27.15 -38.80 -10.88
N ASP A 268 27.53 -37.65 -10.32
CA ASP A 268 28.91 -37.37 -9.90
C ASP A 268 29.41 -38.37 -8.84
N HIS A 269 28.55 -38.73 -7.88
CA HIS A 269 28.87 -39.74 -6.87
C HIS A 269 29.00 -41.15 -7.45
N ALA A 270 28.20 -41.52 -8.45
CA ALA A 270 28.33 -42.81 -9.13
C ALA A 270 29.64 -42.90 -9.94
N GLU A 271 30.05 -41.80 -10.57
CA GLU A 271 31.28 -41.72 -11.36
C GLU A 271 32.54 -41.81 -10.48
N GLN A 272 32.52 -41.19 -9.30
CA GLN A 272 33.64 -41.22 -8.34
C GLN A 272 33.79 -42.55 -7.60
N ASN A 273 32.69 -43.27 -7.35
CA ASN A 273 32.71 -44.55 -6.61
C ASN A 273 32.91 -45.79 -7.52
N GLY A 274 32.98 -45.62 -8.84
CA GLY A 274 33.20 -46.72 -9.80
C GLY A 274 32.07 -47.75 -9.87
N VAL A 275 30.88 -47.42 -9.34
CA VAL A 275 29.68 -48.26 -9.40
C VAL A 275 28.69 -47.57 -10.33
N ALA A 276 28.52 -48.11 -11.53
CA ALA A 276 27.55 -47.61 -12.48
C ALA A 276 26.12 -47.67 -11.87
N PRO A 277 25.29 -46.62 -12.03
CA PRO A 277 23.90 -46.66 -11.59
C PRO A 277 23.18 -47.87 -12.22
N ALA A 278 22.45 -48.64 -11.42
CA ALA A 278 21.77 -49.86 -11.86
C ALA A 278 20.83 -49.63 -13.07
N ASP A 279 20.32 -48.41 -13.22
CA ASP A 279 19.36 -48.04 -14.26
C ASP A 279 20.00 -47.71 -15.62
N LEU A 280 21.33 -47.61 -15.70
CA LEU A 280 22.06 -47.45 -16.97
C LEU A 280 22.62 -48.79 -17.52
N ALA A 281 22.46 -49.88 -16.78
CA ALA A 281 22.93 -51.21 -17.18
C ALA A 281 22.42 -51.70 -18.56
N PRO A 282 21.19 -51.38 -19.02
CA PRO A 282 20.74 -51.80 -20.34
C PRO A 282 21.43 -51.06 -21.50
N LEU A 283 21.93 -49.83 -21.28
CA LEU A 283 22.53 -49.00 -22.34
C LEU A 283 24.00 -49.32 -22.59
N LEU A 284 24.68 -49.90 -21.60
CA LEU A 284 26.11 -50.26 -21.68
C LEU A 284 26.35 -51.69 -22.16
N ALA A 285 25.33 -52.55 -22.19
CA ALA A 285 25.45 -53.95 -22.59
C ALA A 285 25.67 -54.18 -24.11
N GLY A 286 25.58 -53.12 -24.93
CA GLY A 286 25.58 -53.22 -26.39
C GLY A 286 26.80 -52.66 -27.12
N GLN A 287 27.79 -52.05 -26.47
CA GLN A 287 28.90 -51.42 -27.19
C GLN A 287 30.15 -52.33 -27.29
N PRO A 288 30.62 -52.67 -28.50
CA PRO A 288 31.93 -53.29 -28.69
C PRO A 288 33.04 -52.29 -28.32
N ARG A 289 34.07 -52.80 -27.63
CA ARG A 289 35.24 -52.03 -27.21
C ARG A 289 35.96 -51.38 -28.41
N PRO A 290 36.36 -50.09 -28.34
CA PRO A 290 37.28 -49.53 -29.31
C PRO A 290 38.71 -49.97 -28.97
N HIS A 291 39.32 -50.67 -29.93
CA HIS A 291 40.77 -50.88 -29.96
C HIS A 291 41.46 -49.61 -30.46
N GLY A 292 42.57 -49.26 -29.80
CA GLY A 292 43.61 -48.43 -30.40
C GLY A 292 43.72 -47.02 -29.82
N ALA A 293 44.81 -46.79 -29.09
CA ALA A 293 45.25 -45.48 -28.66
C ALA A 293 45.51 -44.56 -29.87
N ALA A 294 44.81 -43.44 -29.95
CA ALA A 294 45.22 -42.29 -30.74
C ALA A 294 45.44 -41.11 -29.80
N ARG A 295 46.70 -40.69 -29.79
CA ARG A 295 47.33 -39.58 -29.08
C ARG A 295 46.47 -38.30 -29.09
N LEU A 296 46.21 -37.76 -27.90
CA LEU A 296 45.58 -36.44 -27.69
C LEU A 296 46.54 -35.35 -28.18
N GLU A 297 46.13 -34.55 -29.17
CA GLU A 297 46.72 -33.24 -29.45
C GLU A 297 46.01 -32.18 -28.59
N PRO A 298 46.69 -31.18 -28.00
CA PRO A 298 46.05 -30.19 -27.16
C PRO A 298 45.20 -29.22 -28.00
N ARG A 299 43.93 -29.08 -27.65
CA ARG A 299 43.02 -28.08 -28.23
C ARG A 299 43.34 -26.69 -27.64
N PRO A 300 43.40 -25.60 -28.43
CA PRO A 300 43.80 -24.29 -27.92
C PRO A 300 42.77 -23.71 -26.94
N LEU A 301 43.26 -23.09 -25.86
CA LEU A 301 42.48 -22.31 -24.90
C LEU A 301 41.84 -21.10 -25.62
N MET A 302 40.51 -21.04 -25.71
CA MET A 302 39.79 -19.82 -26.08
C MET A 302 39.34 -19.10 -24.81
N GLY A 303 39.64 -17.79 -24.72
CA GLY A 303 39.40 -16.96 -23.54
C GLY A 303 37.92 -16.66 -23.26
N PRO A 304 37.60 -16.11 -22.08
CA PRO A 304 36.26 -16.10 -21.48
C PRO A 304 35.26 -15.06 -22.05
N GLU A 305 35.50 -14.43 -23.20
CA GLU A 305 34.62 -13.38 -23.74
C GLU A 305 34.08 -13.68 -25.15
N ALA A 306 33.51 -14.86 -25.35
CA ALA A 306 32.78 -15.19 -26.57
C ALA A 306 31.36 -15.67 -26.23
N ARG A 307 30.41 -14.74 -26.13
CA ARG A 307 28.97 -15.04 -26.01
C ARG A 307 28.44 -15.53 -27.36
N PRO A 308 27.90 -16.76 -27.49
CA PRO A 308 27.23 -17.17 -28.72
C PRO A 308 25.93 -16.37 -28.91
N ARG A 309 25.76 -15.70 -30.05
CA ARG A 309 24.48 -15.11 -30.45
C ARG A 309 23.54 -16.22 -30.92
N LEU A 310 22.32 -16.27 -30.38
CA LEU A 310 21.26 -17.16 -30.86
C LEU A 310 20.81 -16.75 -32.28
N PRO A 311 20.44 -17.70 -33.16
CA PRO A 311 19.93 -17.39 -34.49
C PRO A 311 18.57 -16.68 -34.40
N ALA A 312 18.38 -15.64 -35.21
CA ALA A 312 17.11 -14.93 -35.34
C ALA A 312 16.02 -15.85 -35.91
N GLN A 313 14.83 -15.85 -35.28
CA GLN A 313 13.65 -16.53 -35.80
C GLN A 313 13.22 -15.90 -37.13
N GLN A 314 13.07 -16.76 -38.13
CA GLN A 314 12.64 -16.45 -39.48
C GLN A 314 11.18 -15.96 -39.45
N ARG A 315 10.92 -14.78 -40.01
CA ARG A 315 9.58 -14.20 -40.18
C ARG A 315 8.91 -14.85 -41.40
N ASP A 316 7.72 -15.41 -41.22
CA ASP A 316 6.88 -15.89 -42.34
C ASP A 316 6.20 -14.71 -43.08
N PRO A 317 5.94 -14.81 -44.40
CA PRO A 317 5.34 -13.74 -45.22
C PRO A 317 3.83 -13.55 -45.00
N GLN A 318 3.39 -12.29 -45.15
CA GLN A 318 2.02 -11.77 -44.98
C GLN A 318 0.96 -12.32 -45.96
N ASP A 319 -0.32 -12.30 -45.52
CA ASP A 319 -1.50 -12.08 -46.38
C ASP A 319 -2.29 -10.85 -45.85
N PRO A 320 -2.73 -9.89 -46.71
CA PRO A 320 -3.05 -8.52 -46.33
C PRO A 320 -4.55 -8.19 -46.48
N ARG A 321 -5.26 -7.89 -45.38
CA ARG A 321 -6.52 -7.12 -45.38
C ARG A 321 -6.74 -6.45 -44.02
N ASP A 322 -6.42 -5.17 -43.89
CA ASP A 322 -7.41 -4.07 -43.82
C ASP A 322 -6.68 -2.75 -43.53
N TYR A 323 -6.86 -1.77 -44.42
CA TYR A 323 -6.32 -0.41 -44.30
C TYR A 323 -7.46 0.54 -43.92
N GLY A 324 -7.18 1.47 -43.00
CA GLY A 324 -8.00 2.65 -42.72
C GLY A 324 -7.51 3.32 -41.43
N GLU A 325 -6.55 4.23 -41.48
CA GLU A 325 -6.68 5.69 -41.69
C GLU A 325 -6.55 6.48 -40.37
N ASP A 326 -5.30 6.87 -40.10
CA ASP A 326 -4.80 8.22 -39.84
C ASP A 326 -5.64 9.28 -39.07
N SER A 327 -5.06 9.77 -37.96
CA SER A 327 -5.04 11.19 -37.54
C SER A 327 -4.20 11.31 -36.26
N SER A 328 -2.96 11.84 -36.28
CA SER A 328 -2.50 13.20 -36.60
C SER A 328 -2.58 14.18 -35.41
N MET A 329 -1.36 14.55 -34.96
CA MET A 329 -0.91 15.85 -34.41
C MET A 329 -1.24 16.27 -32.97
N GLY A 330 -0.19 16.71 -32.26
CA GLY A 330 -0.30 17.82 -31.31
C GLY A 330 0.75 17.91 -30.20
N HIS A 331 2.01 18.18 -30.54
CA HIS A 331 2.95 18.82 -29.60
C HIS A 331 2.95 20.33 -29.84
N ALA A 332 2.83 21.12 -28.77
CA ALA A 332 3.29 22.51 -28.67
C ALA A 332 3.11 23.01 -27.22
N PRO A 333 3.75 24.13 -26.84
CA PRO A 333 5.15 24.48 -27.00
C PRO A 333 5.91 24.58 -25.66
#